data_AF-A0A8H8CR44-F1
#
_entry.id   AF-A0A8H8CR44-F1
#
_cell.length_a   1.000
_cell.length_b   1.000
_cell.length_c   1.000
_cell.angle_alpha   90.00
_cell.angle_beta   90.00
_cell.angle_gamma   90.00
#
_symmetry.space_group_name_H-M   'P 1'
#
loop_
_entity.id
_entity.type
_entity.pdbx_description
1 polymer ?
#
loop_
_entity_poly.entity_id
_entity_poly.type
_entity_poly.pdbx_seq_one_letter_code
_entity_poly.pdbx_strand_id
1 'polypeptide(L)'
;MSTSVFPSSLYAELLPKLLEVLELTQQTSGISNPQARQKLLQATINFKNALAQAKDFANNLPGGELTIEEQDDVIEMLEMLKERKKAQLAAFSARKVASSAASRDLKMEVDSVASTPFQSDG
;
A
#
# COMPACT_ATOMS: atom_id res chain seq x y z
N MET A 1 14.17 5.04 -11.15
CA MET A 1 14.33 5.85 -9.92
C MET A 1 13.57 5.15 -8.82
N SER A 2 14.25 4.28 -8.06
CA SER A 2 13.67 3.54 -6.93
C SER A 2 13.39 4.54 -5.81
N THR A 3 12.18 5.07 -5.77
CA THR A 3 11.66 5.83 -4.63
C THR A 3 11.69 4.90 -3.43
N SER A 4 12.62 5.11 -2.50
CA SER A 4 12.73 4.29 -1.29
C SER A 4 11.40 4.38 -0.54
N VAL A 5 10.67 3.26 -0.49
CA VAL A 5 9.40 3.14 0.25
C VAL A 5 9.59 3.47 1.74
N PHE A 6 10.82 3.35 2.23
CA PHE A 6 11.21 3.68 3.59
C PHE A 6 11.83 5.08 3.69
N PRO A 7 11.23 6.02 4.45
CA PRO A 7 11.77 7.35 4.69
C PRO A 7 12.82 7.26 5.80
N SER A 8 13.98 6.69 5.47
CA SER A 8 15.10 6.54 6.40
C SER A 8 15.55 7.89 6.98
N SER A 9 15.43 8.98 6.21
CA SER A 9 15.70 10.34 6.66
C SER A 9 14.78 10.78 7.81
N LEU A 10 13.49 10.44 7.75
CA LEU A 10 12.50 10.81 8.78
C LEU A 10 12.85 10.18 10.13
N TYR A 11 13.24 8.89 10.14
CA TYR A 11 13.65 8.21 11.36
C TYR A 11 15.05 8.63 11.83
N ALA A 12 15.98 8.90 10.90
CA ALA A 12 17.32 9.39 11.22
C ALA A 12 17.32 10.75 11.94
N GLU A 13 16.32 11.60 11.64
CA GLU A 13 16.16 12.91 12.27
C GLU A 13 15.63 12.88 13.71
N LEU A 14 15.08 11.75 14.18
CA LEU A 14 14.50 11.65 15.53
C LEU A 14 15.57 11.76 16.62
N LEU A 15 16.71 11.07 16.44
CA LEU A 15 17.82 11.06 17.40
C LEU A 15 18.43 12.45 17.60
N PRO A 16 18.80 13.20 16.53
CA PRO A 16 19.29 14.58 16.66
C PRO A 16 18.29 15.51 17.36
N LYS A 17 16.99 15.41 17.05
CA LYS A 17 15.95 16.26 17.69
C LYS A 17 15.78 15.92 19.18
N LEU A 18 15.89 14.65 19.56
CA LEU A 18 15.87 14.25 20.96
C LEU A 18 17.11 14.78 21.71
N LEU A 19 18.28 14.67 21.07
CA LEU A 19 19.54 15.15 21.61
C LEU A 19 19.49 16.66 21.85
N GLU A 20 18.93 17.44 20.92
CA GLU A 20 18.70 18.88 21.09
C GLU A 20 17.83 19.19 22.32
N VAL A 21 16.75 18.45 22.54
CA VAL A 21 15.91 18.60 23.74
C VAL A 21 16.71 18.30 25.00
N LEU A 22 17.48 17.21 25.02
CA LEU A 22 18.28 16.81 26.18
C LEU A 22 19.38 17.84 26.49
N GLU A 23 20.09 18.34 25.48
CA GLU A 23 21.11 19.39 25.65
C GLU A 23 20.49 20.65 26.26
N LEU A 24 19.34 21.10 25.75
CA LEU A 24 18.63 22.27 26.29
C LEU A 24 18.15 22.06 27.73
N THR A 25 17.82 20.83 28.15
CA THR A 25 17.48 20.54 29.55
C THR A 25 18.68 20.54 30.49
N GLN A 26 19.88 20.23 29.97
CA GLN A 26 21.12 20.16 30.75
C GLN A 26 21.84 21.51 30.87
N GLN A 27 21.44 22.52 30.09
CA GLN A 27 22.00 23.87 30.17
C GLN A 27 21.71 24.49 31.55
N THR A 28 22.79 24.83 32.27
CA THR A 28 22.79 25.43 33.62
C THR A 28 22.04 26.77 33.73
N SER A 29 21.85 27.48 32.60
CA SER A 29 21.02 28.69 32.53
C SER A 29 19.52 28.42 32.67
N GLY A 30 19.10 27.17 32.46
CA GLY A 30 17.80 26.60 32.80
C GLY A 30 16.54 27.38 32.41
N ILE A 31 15.41 26.92 32.96
CA ILE A 31 14.09 27.57 32.94
C ILE A 31 14.16 29.02 33.48
N SER A 32 15.23 29.42 34.14
CA SER A 32 15.45 30.77 34.66
C SER A 32 15.40 31.85 33.58
N ASN A 33 15.86 31.57 32.36
CA ASN A 33 15.80 32.51 31.23
C ASN A 33 14.55 32.25 30.35
N PRO A 34 13.68 33.25 30.11
CA PRO A 34 12.54 33.15 29.18
C PRO A 34 12.92 32.68 27.78
N GLN A 35 14.08 33.08 27.26
CA GLN A 35 14.56 32.64 25.93
C GLN A 35 14.94 31.16 25.93
N ALA A 36 15.55 30.66 27.01
CA ALA A 36 15.89 29.25 27.15
C ALA A 36 14.63 28.38 27.25
N ARG A 37 13.59 28.85 27.97
CA ARG A 37 12.27 28.21 27.98
C ARG A 37 11.66 28.10 26.60
N GLN A 38 11.68 29.20 25.84
CA GLN A 38 11.09 29.23 24.51
C GLN A 38 11.82 28.27 23.56
N LYS A 39 13.15 28.22 23.62
CA LYS A 39 13.96 27.28 22.83
C LYS A 39 13.66 25.82 23.21
N LEU A 40 13.59 25.50 24.50
CA LEU A 40 13.23 24.15 24.96
C LEU A 40 11.83 23.74 24.52
N LEU A 41 10.85 24.64 24.64
CA LEU A 41 9.48 24.41 24.18
C LEU A 41 9.46 24.13 22.67
N GLN A 42 10.16 24.93 21.88
CA GLN A 42 10.23 24.76 20.43
C GLN A 42 10.90 23.44 20.03
N ALA A 43 12.03 23.09 20.65
CA ALA A 43 12.72 21.82 20.39
C ALA A 43 11.81 20.63 20.75
N THR A 44 11.07 20.71 21.86
CA THR A 44 10.14 19.67 22.29
C THR A 44 8.98 19.51 21.31
N ILE A 45 8.39 20.62 20.84
CA ILE A 45 7.35 20.60 19.81
C ILE A 45 7.88 19.98 18.52
N ASN A 46 9.07 20.38 18.08
CA ASN A 46 9.70 19.87 16.87
C ASN A 46 9.94 18.36 16.96
N PHE A 47 10.44 17.87 18.09
CA PHE A 47 10.63 16.44 18.33
C PHE A 47 9.30 15.69 18.35
N LYS A 48 8.29 16.20 19.07
CA LYS A 48 6.95 15.59 19.12
C LYS A 48 6.32 15.47 17.73
N ASN A 49 6.43 16.53 16.92
CA ASN A 49 5.88 16.55 15.57
C ASN A 49 6.59 15.54 14.65
N ALA A 50 7.93 15.47 14.71
CA ALA A 50 8.71 14.49 13.96
C ALA A 50 8.35 13.05 14.37
N LEU A 51 8.17 12.81 15.68
CA LEU A 51 7.77 11.51 16.20
C LEU A 51 6.35 11.11 15.76
N ALA A 52 5.41 12.06 15.76
CA ALA A 52 4.05 11.83 15.27
C ALA A 52 4.06 11.46 13.78
N GLN A 53 4.80 12.21 12.95
CA GLN A 53 4.96 11.90 11.53
C GLN A 53 5.59 10.52 11.30
N ALA A 54 6.62 10.17 12.08
CA ALA A 54 7.27 8.86 11.99
C ALA A 54 6.35 7.70 12.40
N LYS A 55 5.50 7.92 13.41
CA LYS A 55 4.50 6.95 13.85
C LYS A 55 3.38 6.80 12.82
N ASP A 56 2.87 7.90 12.30
CA ASP A 56 1.82 7.90 11.27
C ASP A 56 2.32 7.20 10.01
N PHE A 57 3.58 7.45 9.62
CA PHE A 57 4.19 6.74 8.50
C PHE A 57 4.32 5.24 8.75
N ALA A 58 4.80 4.83 9.94
CA ALA A 58 4.91 3.41 10.29
C ALA A 58 3.56 2.69 10.26
N ASN A 59 2.51 3.34 10.78
CA ASN A 59 1.16 2.77 10.81
C ASN A 59 0.51 2.66 9.44
N ASN A 60 0.88 3.55 8.51
CA ASN A 60 0.34 3.58 7.15
C ASN A 60 1.30 2.96 6.14
N LEU A 61 2.33 2.22 6.59
CA LEU A 61 3.29 1.60 5.69
C LEU A 61 2.59 0.49 4.89
N PRO A 62 2.50 0.61 3.55
CA PRO A 62 1.86 -0.40 2.73
C PRO A 62 2.64 -1.72 2.81
N GLY A 63 1.93 -2.81 3.09
CA GLY A 63 2.53 -4.15 3.23
C GLY A 63 3.05 -4.48 4.64
N GLY A 64 2.76 -3.67 5.66
CA GLY A 64 3.08 -3.96 7.06
C GLY A 64 2.06 -4.84 7.80
N GLU A 65 0.99 -5.28 7.13
CA GLU A 65 -0.12 -6.05 7.72
C GLU A 65 0.25 -7.52 7.93
N LEU A 66 1.13 -8.04 7.07
CA LEU A 66 1.54 -9.43 7.07
C LEU A 66 2.96 -9.54 7.60
N THR A 67 3.17 -10.50 8.50
CA THR A 67 4.51 -10.99 8.85
C THR A 67 5.23 -11.53 7.62
N ILE A 68 6.57 -11.59 7.66
CA ILE A 68 7.36 -12.14 6.54
C ILE A 68 6.92 -13.57 6.21
N GLU A 69 6.61 -14.36 7.23
CA GLU A 69 6.11 -15.73 7.11
C GLU A 69 4.77 -15.78 6.35
N GLU A 70 3.80 -14.92 6.73
CA GLU A 70 2.52 -14.84 6.01
C GLU A 70 2.68 -14.34 4.57
N GLN A 71 3.68 -13.49 4.30
CA GLN A 71 3.98 -13.06 2.93
C GLN A 71 4.54 -14.22 2.08
N ASP A 72 5.41 -15.05 2.66
CA ASP A 72 5.94 -16.25 1.99
C ASP A 72 4.83 -17.25 1.66
N ASP A 73 3.88 -17.46 2.58
CA ASP A 73 2.70 -18.30 2.35
C ASP A 73 1.82 -17.78 1.20
N VAL A 74 1.61 -16.47 1.13
CA VAL A 74 0.85 -15.84 0.03
C VAL A 74 1.60 -15.97 -1.29
N ILE A 75 2.93 -15.83 -1.29
CA ILE A 75 3.76 -16.01 -2.48
C ILE A 75 3.62 -17.46 -2.98
N GLU A 76 3.76 -18.45 -2.10
CA GLU A 76 3.61 -19.87 -2.47
C GLU A 76 2.21 -20.14 -3.06
N MET A 77 1.16 -19.61 -2.42
CA MET A 77 -0.21 -19.73 -2.91
C MET A 77 -0.38 -19.14 -4.31
N LEU A 78 0.17 -17.94 -4.55
CA LEU A 78 0.09 -17.26 -5.84
C LEU A 78 0.88 -18.00 -6.92
N GLU A 79 2.03 -18.57 -6.59
CA GLU A 79 2.82 -19.39 -7.50
C GLU A 79 2.08 -20.67 -7.90
N MET A 80 1.47 -21.36 -6.95
CA MET A 80 0.62 -22.52 -7.23
C MET A 80 -0.56 -22.15 -8.15
N LEU A 81 -1.20 -21.00 -7.89
CA LEU A 81 -2.34 -20.54 -8.66
C LEU A 81 -1.94 -20.18 -10.09
N LYS A 82 -0.79 -19.52 -10.26
CA LYS A 82 -0.18 -19.23 -11.57
C LYS A 82 0.10 -20.52 -12.34
N GLU A 83 0.69 -21.52 -11.70
CA GLU A 83 1.02 -22.78 -12.36
C GLU A 83 -0.24 -23.55 -12.78
N ARG A 84 -1.25 -23.60 -11.90
CA ARG A 84 -2.56 -24.18 -12.23
C ARG A 84 -3.21 -23.46 -13.41
N LYS A 85 -3.16 -22.13 -13.46
CA LYS A 85 -3.72 -21.35 -14.57
C LYS A 85 -2.97 -21.61 -15.88
N LYS A 86 -1.64 -21.71 -15.85
CA LYS A 86 -0.85 -22.10 -17.02
C LYS A 86 -1.22 -23.49 -17.52
N ALA A 87 -1.34 -24.47 -16.63
CA ALA A 87 -1.75 -25.83 -16.99
C ALA A 87 -3.15 -25.85 -17.61
N GLN A 88 -4.11 -25.09 -17.05
CA GLN A 88 -5.45 -24.94 -17.61
C GLN A 88 -5.42 -24.30 -19.01
N LEU A 89 -4.61 -23.26 -19.20
CA LEU A 89 -4.46 -22.58 -20.48
C LEU A 89 -3.82 -23.52 -21.53
N ALA A 90 -2.79 -24.27 -21.13
CA ALA A 90 -2.15 -25.27 -21.98
C ALA A 90 -3.14 -26.35 -22.40
N ALA A 91 -3.91 -26.90 -21.44
CA ALA A 91 -4.96 -27.88 -21.72
C ALA A 91 -6.06 -27.33 -22.65
N PHE A 92 -6.46 -26.06 -22.44
CA PHE A 92 -7.42 -25.39 -23.31
C PHE A 92 -6.86 -25.20 -24.73
N SER A 93 -5.61 -24.77 -24.87
CA SER A 93 -4.96 -24.59 -26.18
C SER A 93 -4.71 -25.90 -26.92
N ALA A 94 -4.44 -26.99 -26.19
CA ALA A 94 -4.23 -28.32 -26.75
C ALA A 94 -5.55 -29.00 -27.15
N ARG A 95 -6.67 -28.55 -26.59
CA ARG A 95 -8.00 -28.97 -27.01
C ARG A 95 -8.26 -28.36 -28.38
N LYS A 96 -8.00 -29.13 -29.44
CA LYS A 96 -8.55 -28.84 -30.76
C LYS A 96 -10.04 -28.60 -30.56
N VAL A 97 -10.51 -27.38 -30.86
CA VAL A 97 -11.93 -27.14 -31.08
C VAL A 97 -12.29 -28.14 -32.17
N ALA A 98 -12.91 -29.25 -31.79
CA ALA A 98 -13.63 -30.06 -32.74
C ALA A 98 -14.71 -29.12 -33.23
N SER A 99 -14.44 -28.43 -34.35
CA SER A 99 -15.52 -27.95 -35.16
C SER A 99 -16.34 -29.21 -35.37
N SER A 100 -17.54 -29.23 -34.80
CA SER A 100 -18.59 -30.05 -35.35
C SER A 100 -18.80 -29.51 -36.75
N ALA A 101 -17.93 -29.92 -37.68
CA ALA A 101 -18.20 -30.05 -39.09
C ALA A 101 -19.25 -31.17 -39.23
N ALA A 102 -20.39 -30.93 -38.62
CA ALA A 102 -21.66 -31.54 -38.91
C ALA A 102 -22.59 -30.35 -39.17
N SER A 103 -22.33 -29.71 -40.31
CA SER A 103 -23.29 -29.05 -41.18
C SER A 103 -24.62 -28.70 -40.51
N ARG A 104 -24.67 -27.62 -39.74
CA ARG A 104 -25.91 -26.93 -39.41
C ARG A 104 -25.67 -25.44 -39.49
N ASP A 105 -25.84 -24.94 -40.71
CA ASP A 105 -26.55 -23.71 -41.05
C ASP A 105 -26.80 -22.79 -39.84
N LEU A 106 -25.74 -22.10 -39.40
CA LEU A 106 -25.84 -21.05 -38.40
C LEU A 106 -26.30 -19.79 -39.14
N LYS A 107 -27.60 -19.74 -39.41
CA LYS A 107 -28.33 -18.50 -39.55
C LYS A 107 -28.17 -17.75 -38.22
N MET A 108 -27.15 -16.92 -38.12
CA MET A 108 -26.98 -16.01 -36.98
C MET A 108 -28.07 -14.95 -37.08
N GLU A 109 -29.22 -15.21 -36.48
CA GLU A 109 -30.18 -14.17 -36.16
C GLU A 109 -29.65 -13.40 -34.95
N VAL A 110 -29.14 -12.21 -35.23
CA VAL A 110 -28.69 -11.24 -34.25
C VAL A 110 -29.94 -10.66 -33.57
N ASP A 111 -30.34 -11.24 -32.44
CA ASP A 111 -31.43 -10.69 -31.63
C ASP A 111 -30.88 -9.55 -30.77
N SER A 112 -30.87 -8.35 -31.36
CA SER A 112 -30.50 -7.10 -30.70
C SER A 112 -31.76 -6.31 -30.39
N VAL A 113 -32.46 -6.62 -29.30
CA VAL A 113 -33.32 -5.62 -28.64
C VAL A 113 -33.70 -6.01 -27.22
N ALA A 114 -33.80 -4.96 -26.40
CA ALA A 114 -34.62 -4.86 -25.20
C ALA A 114 -34.07 -5.44 -23.89
N SER A 115 -33.31 -4.61 -23.17
CA SER A 115 -33.52 -4.45 -21.72
C SER A 115 -32.93 -3.13 -21.20
N THR A 116 -33.68 -2.04 -21.38
CA THR A 116 -33.65 -0.90 -20.46
C THR A 116 -35.10 -0.45 -20.24
N PRO A 117 -35.69 -0.64 -19.05
CA PRO A 117 -36.97 -0.02 -18.73
C PRO A 117 -36.71 1.44 -18.33
N PHE A 118 -37.17 2.38 -19.15
CA PHE A 118 -37.43 3.76 -18.71
C PHE A 118 -38.95 3.91 -18.61
N GLN A 119 -39.47 3.92 -17.38
CA GLN A 119 -40.83 4.41 -17.12
C GLN A 119 -40.81 5.93 -17.31
N SER A 120 -41.61 6.40 -18.27
CA SER A 120 -42.00 7.81 -18.41
C SER A 120 -43.49 7.92 -18.13
N ASP A 121 -43.86 8.59 -17.05
CA ASP A 121 -45.21 9.11 -16.83
C ASP A 121 -45.16 10.64 -16.93
N GLY A 122 -45.96 11.21 -17.85
CA GLY A 122 -46.12 12.65 -18.08
C GLY A 122 -46.47 12.99 -19.51
#